data_AF-A0A929YKG7-F1
#
_entry.id   AF-A0A929YKG7-F1
#
_cell.length_a   1.000
_cell.length_b   1.000
_cell.length_c   1.000
_cell.angle_alpha   90.00
_cell.angle_beta   90.00
_cell.angle_gamma   90.00
#
_symmetry.space_group_name_H-M   'P 1'
#
loop_
_entity.id
_entity.type
_entity.pdbx_description
1 polymer ?
#
loop_
_entity_poly.entity_id
_entity_poly.type
_entity_poly.pdbx_seq_one_letter_code
_entity_poly.pdbx_strand_id
1 'polypeptide(L)'
;MTVKPILKWAGGKTQMLPELLPRVPERYGKYIEPFFGGGALFFALQPKNAVIADSNPEIINVYQQVANDTEAVIRQLLIYKNTEECFYQVREQNWQTLDPFEAAARTIFLNKTCFNGLYRVNRKGQFNTPFGRYKNPKICDADALRAAAEVLRNATIICADYVGVLEQNAEAGDFVFLDPPYVPVSEYADFKRYTKEQFREDDHRCLAEQVEKLRQRGCYIIETNSSAPLVYELYRAYQVEVILTKRAISSKADTRTGEDVIITAVPNVQMPAEFAALSEQVSKYPPTRFMGSKSKLLGAIWGVAKRFDFTTVLDLFSGSGVVSYMLKTQGKQVISNDYMAMSHVFAKAMVENSSTVLTSEEIEWLLMDHGTDMFVEQTFRGLYFSDQDNHLIDVIRANIKSMEDENKQALAMTALIRACTKKRPRGLFTYVGLKTSNDDGRRDLVISMEQQFRENANAVNNAVFDNGQENLSIRGEAMNVPGIVPDLVYMDPPYYSPLSDNEYVRRYHFLEGLACDWQGVQIQQHTKTKKFKSYPTPFSSRDGAAEAFDKLFEKYSTKILIVSYSSNSEPTKEEMIEIMKRHKTHVEVVPIDHTYSFGNQKAARTHRQKVQEYLFVGY
;
A
#
# COMPACT_ATOMS: atom_id res chain seq x y z
N MET A 1 -29.73 15.68 5.45
CA MET A 1 -30.80 15.08 6.25
C MET A 1 -30.36 13.70 6.68
N THR A 2 -30.56 13.30 7.94
CA THR A 2 -30.23 11.95 8.40
C THR A 2 -31.37 11.00 8.04
N VAL A 3 -31.14 10.13 7.06
CA VAL A 3 -32.08 9.06 6.68
C VAL A 3 -32.00 7.95 7.72
N LYS A 4 -33.14 7.33 8.05
CA LYS A 4 -33.25 6.30 9.10
C LYS A 4 -33.88 5.02 8.53
N PRO A 5 -33.59 3.85 9.13
CA PRO A 5 -34.30 2.61 8.84
C PRO A 5 -35.82 2.76 8.81
N ILE A 6 -36.44 2.23 7.75
CA ILE A 6 -37.90 2.23 7.58
C ILE A 6 -38.53 1.23 8.56
N LEU A 7 -37.91 0.07 8.75
CA LEU A 7 -38.39 -1.01 9.62
C LEU A 7 -37.70 -0.95 11.00
N LYS A 8 -38.46 -1.28 12.05
CA LYS A 8 -37.87 -1.65 13.34
C LYS A 8 -37.37 -3.09 13.20
N TRP A 9 -36.07 -3.30 13.33
CA TRP A 9 -35.45 -4.60 13.08
C TRP A 9 -34.79 -5.17 14.34
N ALA A 10 -34.93 -6.48 14.56
CA ALA A 10 -34.18 -7.16 15.61
C ALA A 10 -32.69 -7.13 15.24
N GLY A 11 -31.83 -6.73 16.18
CA GLY A 11 -30.40 -6.54 15.91
C GLY A 11 -30.04 -5.24 15.18
N GLY A 12 -30.98 -4.30 14.98
CA GLY A 12 -30.73 -3.05 14.26
C GLY A 12 -29.54 -2.25 14.81
N LYS A 13 -28.60 -1.90 13.93
CA LYS A 13 -27.30 -1.30 14.28
C LYS A 13 -27.28 0.19 14.53
N THR A 14 -28.44 0.85 14.65
CA THR A 14 -28.51 2.30 14.90
C THR A 14 -27.74 2.72 16.16
N GLN A 15 -27.73 1.90 17.21
CA GLN A 15 -26.98 2.18 18.45
C GLN A 15 -25.47 1.97 18.31
N MET A 16 -25.03 1.17 17.33
CA MET A 16 -23.62 0.89 17.05
C MET A 16 -23.02 1.85 16.01
N LEU A 17 -23.82 2.72 15.39
CA LEU A 17 -23.32 3.69 14.38
C LEU A 17 -22.15 4.56 14.87
N PRO A 18 -22.12 5.08 16.13
CA PRO A 18 -20.97 5.84 16.62
C PRO A 18 -19.66 5.06 16.60
N GLU A 19 -19.74 3.73 16.68
CA GLU A 19 -18.60 2.82 16.63
C GLU A 19 -18.33 2.33 15.20
N LEU A 20 -19.36 2.12 14.39
CA LEU A 20 -19.20 1.63 13.02
C LEU A 20 -18.66 2.72 12.09
N LEU A 21 -19.19 3.94 12.16
CA LEU A 21 -18.86 5.01 11.21
C LEU A 21 -17.36 5.38 11.18
N PRO A 22 -16.64 5.48 12.33
CA PRO A 22 -15.20 5.75 12.31
C PRO A 22 -14.35 4.63 11.70
N ARG A 23 -14.90 3.41 11.57
CA ARG A 23 -14.20 2.24 11.04
C ARG A 23 -14.44 2.05 9.53
N VAL A 24 -15.41 2.78 8.96
CA VAL A 24 -15.68 2.75 7.52
C VAL A 24 -14.48 3.34 6.77
N PRO A 25 -13.98 2.68 5.70
CA PRO A 25 -12.87 3.21 4.92
C PRO A 25 -13.22 4.58 4.32
N GLU A 26 -12.26 5.53 4.34
CA GLU A 26 -12.47 6.87 3.79
C GLU A 26 -12.83 6.86 2.29
N ARG A 27 -12.31 5.85 1.57
CA ARG A 27 -12.60 5.62 0.15
C ARG A 27 -12.83 4.14 -0.09
N TYR A 28 -13.91 3.82 -0.80
CA TYR A 28 -14.26 2.48 -1.22
C TYR A 28 -15.03 2.52 -2.55
N GLY A 29 -15.07 1.39 -3.24
CA GLY A 29 -15.86 1.17 -4.45
C GLY A 29 -17.35 1.07 -4.14
N LYS A 30 -17.93 -0.12 -4.31
CA LYS A 30 -19.30 -0.43 -3.93
C LYS A 30 -19.42 -0.63 -2.42
N TYR A 31 -20.58 -0.25 -1.88
CA TYR A 31 -21.04 -0.69 -0.57
C TYR A 31 -21.84 -1.99 -0.72
N ILE A 32 -21.48 -3.05 0.01
CA ILE A 32 -22.17 -4.35 -0.09
C ILE A 32 -22.65 -4.78 1.29
N GLU A 33 -23.95 -5.01 1.45
CA GLU A 33 -24.56 -5.46 2.71
C GLU A 33 -25.52 -6.64 2.43
N PRO A 34 -25.04 -7.89 2.52
CA PRO A 34 -25.82 -9.08 2.17
C PRO A 34 -26.71 -9.60 3.31
N PHE A 35 -26.67 -8.94 4.46
CA PHE A 35 -27.53 -9.18 5.62
C PHE A 35 -28.30 -7.89 5.96
N PHE A 36 -29.07 -7.39 4.99
CA PHE A 36 -29.55 -6.02 5.03
C PHE A 36 -30.48 -5.72 6.21
N GLY A 37 -31.44 -6.60 6.52
CA GLY A 37 -32.36 -6.43 7.64
C GLY A 37 -33.01 -5.04 7.68
N GLY A 38 -32.55 -4.18 8.60
CA GLY A 38 -33.03 -2.80 8.77
C GLY A 38 -32.21 -1.71 8.02
N GLY A 39 -31.02 -2.02 7.50
CA GLY A 39 -30.18 -1.11 6.71
C GLY A 39 -29.61 0.08 7.48
N ALA A 40 -29.33 -0.07 8.78
CA ALA A 40 -28.94 1.06 9.63
C ALA A 40 -27.64 1.74 9.17
N LEU A 41 -26.63 0.96 8.78
CA LEU A 41 -25.37 1.50 8.28
C LEU A 41 -25.53 2.08 6.86
N PHE A 42 -26.23 1.38 5.97
CA PHE A 42 -26.58 1.86 4.63
C PHE A 42 -27.25 3.25 4.65
N PHE A 43 -28.29 3.45 5.46
CA PHE A 43 -28.99 4.74 5.52
C PHE A 43 -28.16 5.85 6.20
N ALA A 44 -27.21 5.48 7.06
CA ALA A 44 -26.28 6.44 7.65
C ALA A 44 -25.23 6.90 6.62
N LEU A 45 -24.71 5.99 5.80
CA LEU A 45 -23.69 6.25 4.79
C LEU A 45 -24.24 6.87 3.51
N GLN A 46 -25.46 6.53 3.11
CA GLN A 46 -26.11 6.96 1.87
C GLN A 46 -25.21 6.74 0.63
N PRO A 47 -24.73 5.50 0.39
CA PRO A 47 -23.80 5.21 -0.69
C PRO A 47 -24.41 5.51 -2.06
N LYS A 48 -23.58 5.99 -2.99
CA LYS A 48 -23.98 6.29 -4.38
C LYS A 48 -24.00 5.06 -5.28
N ASN A 49 -23.34 3.98 -4.85
CA ASN A 49 -23.30 2.70 -5.55
C ASN A 49 -23.28 1.58 -4.51
N ALA A 50 -24.34 0.80 -4.45
CA ALA A 50 -24.49 -0.23 -3.43
C ALA A 50 -25.16 -1.50 -3.95
N VAL A 51 -24.87 -2.61 -3.29
CA VAL A 51 -25.58 -3.87 -3.42
C VAL A 51 -26.09 -4.26 -2.04
N ILE A 52 -27.41 -4.29 -1.89
CA ILE A 52 -28.06 -4.70 -0.64
C ILE A 52 -28.82 -6.00 -0.89
N ALA A 53 -28.70 -6.94 0.04
CA ALA A 53 -29.39 -8.22 -0.08
C ALA A 53 -29.82 -8.79 1.26
N ASP A 54 -30.81 -9.66 1.21
CA ASP A 54 -31.30 -10.42 2.36
C ASP A 54 -31.97 -11.70 1.81
N SER A 55 -31.96 -12.76 2.61
CA SER A 55 -32.61 -14.03 2.24
C SER A 55 -34.13 -13.97 2.44
N ASN A 56 -34.65 -12.96 3.14
CA ASN A 56 -36.08 -12.79 3.37
C ASN A 56 -36.78 -12.03 2.23
N PRO A 57 -37.58 -12.70 1.40
CA PRO A 57 -38.22 -12.08 0.24
C PRO A 57 -39.28 -11.04 0.61
N GLU A 58 -39.94 -11.16 1.78
CA GLU A 58 -40.96 -10.20 2.21
C GLU A 58 -40.32 -8.84 2.55
N ILE A 59 -39.11 -8.85 3.12
CA ILE A 59 -38.33 -7.63 3.40
C ILE A 59 -37.79 -7.03 2.10
N ILE A 60 -37.21 -7.85 1.23
CA ILE A 60 -36.65 -7.35 -0.04
C ILE A 60 -37.75 -6.71 -0.90
N ASN A 61 -38.95 -7.29 -0.90
CA ASN A 61 -40.10 -6.65 -1.53
C ASN A 61 -40.37 -5.25 -0.95
N VAL A 62 -40.31 -5.05 0.37
CA VAL A 62 -40.47 -3.72 0.98
C VAL A 62 -39.48 -2.72 0.39
N TYR A 63 -38.19 -3.05 0.37
CA TYR A 63 -37.17 -2.13 -0.10
C TYR A 63 -37.26 -1.87 -1.61
N GLN A 64 -37.57 -2.90 -2.42
CA GLN A 64 -37.80 -2.75 -3.86
C GLN A 64 -38.99 -1.84 -4.16
N GLN A 65 -40.13 -2.02 -3.46
CA GLN A 65 -41.31 -1.19 -3.70
C GLN A 65 -41.12 0.24 -3.20
N VAL A 66 -40.44 0.43 -2.07
CA VAL A 66 -40.10 1.78 -1.60
C VAL A 66 -39.15 2.48 -2.58
N ALA A 67 -38.19 1.78 -3.19
CA ALA A 67 -37.30 2.35 -4.19
C ALA A 67 -38.02 2.72 -5.51
N ASN A 68 -38.94 1.85 -5.98
CA ASN A 68 -39.55 1.96 -7.31
C ASN A 68 -40.84 2.79 -7.34
N ASP A 69 -41.75 2.60 -6.38
CA ASP A 69 -43.04 3.32 -6.31
C ASP A 69 -43.44 3.59 -4.85
N THR A 70 -42.69 4.49 -4.21
CA THR A 70 -42.92 4.89 -2.82
C THR A 70 -44.33 5.44 -2.59
N GLU A 71 -44.89 6.15 -3.56
CA GLU A 71 -46.20 6.80 -3.42
C GLU A 71 -47.34 5.78 -3.40
N ALA A 72 -47.24 4.67 -4.15
CA ALA A 72 -48.21 3.58 -4.03
C ALA A 72 -48.19 2.95 -2.62
N VAL A 73 -46.99 2.72 -2.06
CA VAL A 73 -46.83 2.22 -0.69
C VAL A 73 -47.41 3.21 0.33
N ILE A 74 -47.14 4.50 0.20
CA ILE A 74 -47.68 5.56 1.07
C ILE A 74 -49.22 5.58 1.01
N ARG A 75 -49.80 5.57 -0.19
CA ARG A 75 -51.27 5.57 -0.38
C ARG A 75 -51.91 4.38 0.34
N GLN A 76 -51.33 3.19 0.20
CA GLN A 76 -51.85 1.99 0.86
C GLN A 76 -51.71 2.07 2.38
N LEU A 77 -50.57 2.55 2.89
CA LEU A 77 -50.34 2.71 4.34
C LEU A 77 -51.34 3.66 5.01
N LEU A 78 -51.82 4.68 4.30
CA LEU A 78 -52.82 5.63 4.81
C LEU A 78 -54.22 5.02 5.00
N ILE A 79 -54.49 3.85 4.40
CA ILE A 79 -55.78 3.15 4.54
C ILE A 79 -55.85 2.39 5.88
N TYR A 80 -54.72 1.88 6.38
CA TYR A 80 -54.70 1.05 7.57
C TYR A 80 -54.99 1.84 8.85
N LYS A 81 -55.77 1.24 9.75
CA LYS A 81 -56.13 1.81 11.05
C LYS A 81 -55.45 1.02 12.16
N ASN A 82 -54.95 1.72 13.19
CA ASN A 82 -54.36 1.09 14.36
C ASN A 82 -55.44 0.51 15.30
N THR A 83 -56.16 -0.52 14.88
CA THR A 83 -57.09 -1.29 15.72
C THR A 83 -56.69 -2.76 15.76
N GLU A 84 -57.11 -3.46 16.81
CA GLU A 84 -56.78 -4.88 16.99
C GLU A 84 -57.42 -5.74 15.88
N GLU A 85 -58.63 -5.38 15.47
CA GLU A 85 -59.37 -6.05 14.39
C GLU A 85 -58.64 -5.86 13.04
N CYS A 86 -58.28 -4.62 12.71
CA CYS A 86 -57.55 -4.33 11.48
C CYS A 86 -56.18 -5.03 11.45
N PHE A 87 -55.47 -5.04 12.59
CA PHE A 87 -54.19 -5.74 12.71
C PHE A 87 -54.31 -7.22 12.35
N TYR A 88 -55.26 -7.95 12.95
CA TYR A 88 -55.40 -9.37 12.70
C TYR A 88 -55.90 -9.70 11.29
N GLN A 89 -56.81 -8.88 10.73
CA GLN A 89 -57.23 -8.99 9.33
C GLN A 89 -56.03 -8.86 8.37
N VAL A 90 -55.19 -7.84 8.55
CA VAL A 90 -54.00 -7.63 7.73
C VAL A 90 -52.96 -8.73 7.94
N ARG A 91 -52.80 -9.20 9.18
CA ARG A 91 -51.85 -10.29 9.49
C ARG A 91 -52.22 -11.60 8.80
N GLU A 92 -53.51 -11.91 8.68
CA GLU A 92 -54.02 -13.12 8.01
C GLU A 92 -53.82 -13.12 6.49
N GLN A 93 -53.63 -11.96 5.87
CA GLN A 93 -53.35 -11.85 4.43
C GLN A 93 -52.05 -12.60 4.07
N ASN A 94 -52.09 -13.32 2.94
CA ASN A 94 -50.89 -13.90 2.36
C ASN A 94 -50.20 -12.85 1.46
N TRP A 95 -49.01 -12.39 1.86
CA TRP A 95 -48.29 -11.36 1.11
C TRP A 95 -47.91 -11.81 -0.31
N GLN A 96 -47.75 -13.12 -0.54
CA GLN A 96 -47.40 -13.67 -1.85
C GLN A 96 -48.52 -13.54 -2.89
N THR A 97 -49.76 -13.29 -2.45
CA THR A 97 -50.92 -13.14 -3.33
C THR A 97 -51.39 -11.70 -3.45
N LEU A 98 -50.75 -10.77 -2.73
CA LEU A 98 -51.04 -9.34 -2.82
C LEU A 98 -50.24 -8.71 -3.96
N ASP A 99 -50.70 -7.57 -4.46
CA ASP A 99 -49.86 -6.75 -5.31
C ASP A 99 -48.58 -6.35 -4.55
N PRO A 100 -47.41 -6.27 -5.22
CA PRO A 100 -46.14 -6.06 -4.53
C PRO A 100 -46.11 -4.86 -3.59
N PHE A 101 -46.65 -3.70 -4.00
CA PHE A 101 -46.72 -2.50 -3.18
C PHE A 101 -47.66 -2.66 -1.97
N GLU A 102 -48.75 -3.43 -2.11
CA GLU A 102 -49.65 -3.75 -1.00
C GLU A 102 -48.98 -4.69 0.00
N ALA A 103 -48.24 -5.69 -0.48
CA ALA A 103 -47.43 -6.57 0.36
C ALA A 103 -46.36 -5.78 1.15
N ALA A 104 -45.73 -4.79 0.52
CA ALA A 104 -44.78 -3.90 1.18
C ALA A 104 -45.46 -3.04 2.27
N ALA A 105 -46.58 -2.40 1.94
CA ALA A 105 -47.36 -1.60 2.89
C ALA A 105 -47.88 -2.44 4.06
N ARG A 106 -48.37 -3.66 3.81
CA ARG A 106 -48.75 -4.64 4.83
C ARG A 106 -47.59 -4.91 5.79
N THR A 107 -46.40 -5.19 5.26
CA THR A 107 -45.22 -5.53 6.07
C THR A 107 -44.80 -4.35 6.96
N ILE A 108 -44.77 -3.14 6.42
CA ILE A 108 -44.49 -1.91 7.18
C ILE A 108 -45.55 -1.71 8.27
N PHE A 109 -46.84 -1.83 7.94
CA PHE A 109 -47.93 -1.68 8.90
C PHE A 109 -47.81 -2.68 10.06
N LEU A 110 -47.62 -3.97 9.76
CA LEU A 110 -47.44 -5.01 10.78
C LEU A 110 -46.21 -4.71 11.65
N ASN A 111 -45.08 -4.31 11.05
CA ASN A 111 -43.87 -3.95 11.80
C ASN A 111 -44.09 -2.76 12.76
N LYS A 112 -44.84 -1.73 12.34
CA LYS A 112 -45.11 -0.55 13.17
C LYS A 112 -46.14 -0.79 14.27
N THR A 113 -46.96 -1.83 14.14
CA THR A 113 -48.11 -2.07 15.05
C THR A 113 -47.99 -3.36 15.87
N CYS A 114 -47.11 -4.30 15.52
CA CYS A 114 -46.91 -5.55 16.25
C CYS A 114 -46.07 -5.36 17.53
N PHE A 115 -46.14 -6.34 18.42
CA PHE A 115 -45.38 -6.36 19.66
C PHE A 115 -43.87 -6.18 19.40
N ASN A 116 -43.31 -5.10 19.94
CA ASN A 116 -41.91 -4.68 19.79
C ASN A 116 -41.39 -4.50 18.36
N GLY A 117 -42.25 -4.47 17.33
CA GLY A 117 -41.81 -4.44 15.92
C GLY A 117 -41.07 -5.70 15.51
N LEU A 118 -41.36 -6.82 16.18
CA LEU A 118 -40.69 -8.08 15.96
C LEU A 118 -41.22 -8.76 14.70
N TYR A 119 -40.35 -8.94 13.70
CA TYR A 119 -40.66 -9.81 12.57
C TYR A 119 -40.42 -11.26 12.99
N ARG A 120 -41.46 -12.08 12.96
CA ARG A 120 -41.39 -13.50 13.35
C ARG A 120 -42.39 -14.31 12.54
N VAL A 121 -41.95 -15.43 12.02
CA VAL A 121 -42.78 -16.36 11.23
C VAL A 121 -42.92 -17.71 11.94
N ASN A 122 -44.03 -18.40 11.66
CA ASN A 122 -44.22 -19.79 12.09
C ASN A 122 -43.50 -20.76 11.13
N ARG A 123 -43.56 -22.07 11.38
CA ARG A 123 -42.97 -23.11 10.51
C ARG A 123 -43.52 -23.12 9.08
N LYS A 124 -44.71 -22.55 8.86
CA LYS A 124 -45.33 -22.37 7.54
C LYS A 124 -44.89 -21.07 6.84
N GLY A 125 -43.98 -20.28 7.46
CA GLY A 125 -43.52 -19.00 6.92
C GLY A 125 -44.49 -17.83 7.13
N GLN A 126 -45.55 -18.01 7.93
CA GLN A 126 -46.56 -16.97 8.13
C GLN A 126 -46.21 -16.11 9.34
N PHE A 127 -46.33 -14.78 9.18
CA PHE A 127 -46.12 -13.81 10.25
C PHE A 127 -47.02 -14.10 11.47
N ASN A 128 -46.43 -14.20 12.67
CA ASN A 128 -47.16 -14.63 13.88
C ASN A 128 -46.91 -13.77 15.14
N THR A 129 -46.36 -12.56 14.98
CA THR A 129 -46.23 -11.62 16.11
C THR A 129 -47.60 -11.06 16.50
N PRO A 130 -47.95 -10.97 17.80
CA PRO A 130 -49.22 -10.39 18.25
C PRO A 130 -49.26 -8.87 18.12
N PHE A 131 -50.46 -8.29 18.26
CA PHE A 131 -50.67 -6.85 18.24
C PHE A 131 -49.94 -6.16 19.41
N GLY A 132 -49.26 -5.05 19.15
CA GLY A 132 -48.41 -4.36 20.12
C GLY A 132 -49.12 -3.36 21.02
N ARG A 133 -50.40 -3.02 20.73
CA ARG A 133 -51.24 -2.08 21.51
C ARG A 133 -50.60 -0.69 21.72
N TYR A 134 -49.83 -0.19 20.76
CA TYR A 134 -49.32 1.19 20.80
C TYR A 134 -50.46 2.21 20.67
N LYS A 135 -50.40 3.31 21.42
CA LYS A 135 -51.45 4.35 21.38
C LYS A 135 -51.50 5.11 20.06
N ASN A 136 -50.35 5.54 19.54
CA ASN A 136 -50.25 6.29 18.29
C ASN A 136 -48.96 5.93 17.52
N PRO A 137 -48.86 4.71 16.96
CA PRO A 137 -47.70 4.32 16.17
C PRO A 137 -47.67 5.14 14.88
N LYS A 138 -46.48 5.61 14.50
CA LYS A 138 -46.28 6.28 13.21
C LYS A 138 -46.28 5.23 12.09
N ILE A 139 -47.49 4.83 11.65
CA ILE A 139 -47.71 3.82 10.61
C ILE A 139 -47.15 4.28 9.27
N CYS A 140 -47.53 5.49 8.84
CA CYS A 140 -47.04 6.12 7.62
C CYS A 140 -46.18 7.33 7.98
N ASP A 141 -44.89 7.25 7.67
CA ASP A 141 -43.95 8.36 7.74
C ASP A 141 -43.56 8.75 6.31
N ALA A 142 -44.44 9.48 5.63
CA ALA A 142 -44.31 9.76 4.20
C ALA A 142 -42.97 10.42 3.85
N ASP A 143 -42.51 11.39 4.65
CA ASP A 143 -41.25 12.08 4.39
C ASP A 143 -40.04 11.16 4.61
N ALA A 144 -40.07 10.31 5.64
CA ALA A 144 -39.00 9.33 5.85
C ALA A 144 -38.97 8.26 4.75
N LEU A 145 -40.14 7.83 4.26
CA LEU A 145 -40.25 6.87 3.15
C LEU A 145 -39.69 7.45 1.85
N ARG A 146 -40.03 8.70 1.52
CA ARG A 146 -39.46 9.41 0.36
C ARG A 146 -37.96 9.59 0.47
N ALA A 147 -37.47 10.02 1.64
CA ALA A 147 -36.03 10.17 1.88
C ALA A 147 -35.28 8.84 1.76
N ALA A 148 -35.87 7.74 2.25
CA ALA A 148 -35.30 6.42 2.10
C ALA A 148 -35.33 5.93 0.64
N ALA A 149 -36.39 6.23 -0.11
CA ALA A 149 -36.49 5.91 -1.53
C ALA A 149 -35.37 6.55 -2.36
N GLU A 150 -35.05 7.83 -2.11
CA GLU A 150 -33.94 8.51 -2.79
C GLU A 150 -32.61 7.76 -2.64
N VAL A 151 -32.33 7.24 -1.44
CA VAL A 151 -31.08 6.49 -1.17
C VAL A 151 -31.15 5.08 -1.76
N LEU A 152 -32.28 4.40 -1.62
CA LEU A 152 -32.47 3.03 -2.11
C LEU A 152 -32.37 2.94 -3.65
N ARG A 153 -32.72 4.01 -4.38
CA ARG A 153 -32.56 4.06 -5.84
C ARG A 153 -31.10 3.98 -6.31
N ASN A 154 -30.12 4.23 -5.44
CA ASN A 154 -28.70 4.08 -5.73
C ASN A 154 -28.18 2.65 -5.47
N ALA A 155 -29.05 1.72 -5.06
CA ALA A 155 -28.69 0.36 -4.70
C ALA A 155 -29.33 -0.67 -5.63
N THR A 156 -28.56 -1.70 -5.97
CA THR A 156 -29.09 -2.96 -6.52
C THR A 156 -29.64 -3.78 -5.35
N ILE A 157 -30.94 -4.08 -5.38
CA ILE A 157 -31.66 -4.74 -4.29
C ILE A 157 -31.96 -6.19 -4.65
N ILE A 158 -31.30 -7.15 -3.99
CA ILE A 158 -31.28 -8.57 -4.37
C ILE A 158 -31.92 -9.43 -3.27
N CYS A 159 -32.79 -10.36 -3.66
CA CYS A 159 -33.27 -11.43 -2.78
C CYS A 159 -32.45 -12.70 -3.04
N ALA A 160 -31.42 -12.94 -2.23
CA ALA A 160 -30.52 -14.08 -2.40
C ALA A 160 -29.77 -14.39 -1.09
N ASP A 161 -29.16 -15.57 -1.05
CA ASP A 161 -28.22 -15.94 0.00
C ASP A 161 -26.93 -15.09 -0.09
N TYR A 162 -26.30 -14.85 1.07
CA TYR A 162 -25.13 -13.99 1.18
C TYR A 162 -23.93 -14.50 0.36
N VAL A 163 -23.73 -15.82 0.24
CA VAL A 163 -22.59 -16.38 -0.50
C VAL A 163 -22.65 -15.97 -1.97
N GLY A 164 -23.80 -16.17 -2.60
CA GLY A 164 -24.00 -15.82 -4.01
C GLY A 164 -23.87 -14.32 -4.27
N VAL A 165 -24.38 -13.49 -3.36
CA VAL A 165 -24.26 -12.03 -3.46
C VAL A 165 -22.80 -11.60 -3.39
N LEU A 166 -22.04 -12.11 -2.41
CA LEU A 166 -20.63 -11.79 -2.24
C LEU A 166 -19.80 -12.27 -3.44
N GLU A 167 -20.03 -13.49 -3.91
CA GLU A 167 -19.26 -14.06 -5.03
C GLU A 167 -19.45 -13.29 -6.33
N GLN A 168 -20.69 -12.90 -6.65
CA GLN A 168 -21.06 -12.26 -7.91
C GLN A 168 -20.83 -10.76 -7.94
N ASN A 169 -20.87 -10.08 -6.78
CA ASN A 169 -20.90 -8.62 -6.73
C ASN A 169 -19.67 -7.98 -6.09
N ALA A 170 -18.87 -8.69 -5.29
CA ALA A 170 -17.73 -8.09 -4.60
C ALA A 170 -16.45 -8.10 -5.46
N GLU A 171 -15.84 -6.93 -5.56
CA GLU A 171 -14.59 -6.67 -6.29
C GLU A 171 -13.55 -5.98 -5.38
N ALA A 172 -12.30 -5.90 -5.85
CA ALA A 172 -11.22 -5.25 -5.13
C ALA A 172 -11.56 -3.78 -4.84
N GLY A 173 -11.30 -3.32 -3.62
CA GLY A 173 -11.59 -1.96 -3.18
C GLY A 173 -13.03 -1.72 -2.70
N ASP A 174 -13.94 -2.69 -2.82
CA ASP A 174 -15.29 -2.59 -2.27
C ASP A 174 -15.30 -2.64 -0.74
N PHE A 175 -16.31 -2.03 -0.12
CA PHE A 175 -16.58 -2.13 1.31
C PHE A 175 -17.77 -3.05 1.56
N VAL A 176 -17.53 -4.13 2.30
CA VAL A 176 -18.51 -5.16 2.65
C VAL A 176 -18.84 -5.06 4.14
N PHE A 177 -20.12 -4.86 4.46
CA PHE A 177 -20.63 -4.89 5.82
C PHE A 177 -21.43 -6.18 6.07
N LEU A 178 -21.01 -6.96 7.06
CA LEU A 178 -21.59 -8.26 7.41
C LEU A 178 -22.25 -8.18 8.79
N ASP A 179 -23.57 -8.42 8.83
CA ASP A 179 -24.33 -8.46 10.08
C ASP A 179 -25.18 -9.74 10.16
N PRO A 180 -24.53 -10.92 10.27
CA PRO A 180 -25.24 -12.19 10.31
C PRO A 180 -26.09 -12.31 11.58
N PRO A 181 -27.05 -13.26 11.63
CA PRO A 181 -27.63 -13.69 12.89
C PRO A 181 -26.52 -14.12 13.88
N TYR A 182 -26.53 -13.58 15.11
CA TYR A 182 -25.42 -13.77 16.05
C TYR A 182 -25.30 -15.18 16.63
N VAL A 183 -24.06 -15.60 16.90
CA VAL A 183 -23.78 -16.82 17.67
C VAL A 183 -24.42 -16.71 19.07
N PRO A 184 -25.11 -17.75 19.57
CA PRO A 184 -25.65 -17.73 20.93
C PRO A 184 -24.53 -17.73 21.99
N VAL A 185 -24.60 -16.84 22.97
CA VAL A 185 -23.60 -16.73 24.06
C VAL A 185 -23.86 -17.74 25.20
N SER A 186 -25.02 -18.42 25.21
CA SER A 186 -25.32 -19.54 26.12
C SER A 186 -26.43 -20.43 25.56
N GLU A 187 -26.56 -21.67 26.07
CA GLU A 187 -27.63 -22.62 25.69
C GLU A 187 -29.06 -22.05 25.87
N TYR A 188 -29.22 -21.04 26.74
CA TYR A 188 -30.49 -20.38 27.03
C TYR A 188 -30.68 -19.03 26.31
N ALA A 189 -29.65 -18.49 25.64
CA ALA A 189 -29.67 -17.21 24.93
C ALA A 189 -30.31 -17.30 23.53
N ASP A 190 -31.31 -18.18 23.39
CA ASP A 190 -31.82 -18.64 22.12
C ASP A 190 -32.58 -17.56 21.33
N PHE A 191 -31.85 -16.87 20.45
CA PHE A 191 -32.43 -16.15 19.32
C PHE A 191 -32.91 -17.10 18.19
N LYS A 192 -33.19 -18.38 18.50
CA LYS A 192 -33.60 -19.48 17.59
C LYS A 192 -34.96 -19.30 16.85
N ARG A 193 -35.54 -18.09 16.76
CA ARG A 193 -36.95 -17.90 16.37
C ARG A 193 -37.24 -17.00 15.14
N TYR A 194 -36.24 -16.46 14.44
CA TYR A 194 -36.47 -15.32 13.52
C TYR A 194 -36.50 -15.63 12.02
N THR A 195 -36.03 -16.80 11.59
CA THR A 195 -36.06 -17.25 10.18
C THR A 195 -36.42 -18.74 10.10
N LYS A 196 -37.03 -19.17 8.99
CA LYS A 196 -37.41 -20.58 8.76
C LYS A 196 -36.16 -21.47 8.64
N GLU A 197 -35.11 -20.92 8.04
CA GLU A 197 -33.76 -21.50 7.94
C GLU A 197 -32.89 -20.92 9.06
N GLN A 198 -32.24 -21.79 9.82
CA GLN A 198 -31.45 -21.41 11.00
C GLN A 198 -30.02 -21.15 10.57
N PHE A 199 -29.44 -19.99 10.91
CA PHE A 199 -28.00 -19.75 10.77
C PHE A 199 -27.28 -20.49 11.91
N ARG A 200 -26.52 -21.52 11.55
CA ARG A 200 -25.87 -22.47 12.45
C ARG A 200 -24.37 -22.21 12.54
N GLU A 201 -23.70 -22.96 13.40
CA GLU A 201 -22.25 -22.92 13.52
C GLU A 201 -21.54 -23.15 12.17
N ASP A 202 -22.00 -24.11 11.36
CA ASP A 202 -21.44 -24.36 10.02
C ASP A 202 -21.59 -23.15 9.09
N ASP A 203 -22.68 -22.38 9.21
CA ASP A 203 -22.88 -21.16 8.44
C ASP A 203 -21.93 -20.05 8.90
N HIS A 204 -21.65 -19.95 10.20
CA HIS A 204 -20.61 -19.05 10.72
C HIS A 204 -19.21 -19.44 10.26
N ARG A 205 -18.90 -20.74 10.22
CA ARG A 205 -17.63 -21.24 9.67
C ARG A 205 -17.51 -20.89 8.17
N CYS A 206 -18.57 -21.10 7.40
CA CYS A 206 -18.63 -20.71 5.99
C CYS A 206 -18.46 -19.19 5.81
N LEU A 207 -19.13 -18.37 6.64
CA LEU A 207 -18.99 -16.92 6.61
C LEU A 207 -17.56 -16.49 6.87
N ALA A 208 -16.88 -17.08 7.86
CA ALA A 208 -15.47 -16.79 8.14
C ALA A 208 -14.56 -17.12 6.94
N GLU A 209 -14.82 -18.22 6.23
CA GLU A 209 -14.11 -18.54 4.98
C GLU A 209 -14.38 -17.50 3.88
N GLN A 210 -15.61 -17.00 3.76
CA GLN A 210 -15.96 -15.95 2.81
C GLN A 210 -15.28 -14.62 3.17
N VAL A 211 -15.16 -14.28 4.45
CA VAL A 211 -14.40 -13.10 4.92
C VAL A 211 -12.95 -13.19 4.44
N GLU A 212 -12.28 -14.34 4.59
CA GLU A 212 -10.90 -14.50 4.12
C GLU A 212 -10.80 -14.39 2.58
N LYS A 213 -11.74 -14.99 1.84
CA LYS A 213 -11.78 -14.87 0.37
C LYS A 213 -11.95 -13.41 -0.10
N LEU A 214 -12.85 -12.66 0.53
CA LEU A 214 -13.07 -11.23 0.25
C LEU A 214 -11.83 -10.41 0.59
N ARG A 215 -11.21 -10.71 1.73
CA ARG A 215 -9.97 -10.05 2.16
C ARG A 215 -8.83 -10.28 1.16
N GLN A 216 -8.68 -11.50 0.65
CA GLN A 216 -7.71 -11.85 -0.40
C GLN A 216 -8.04 -11.21 -1.75
N ARG A 217 -9.33 -11.01 -2.06
CA ARG A 217 -9.79 -10.29 -3.26
C ARG A 217 -9.55 -8.78 -3.18
N GLY A 218 -9.23 -8.26 -2.00
CA GLY A 218 -8.90 -6.85 -1.79
C GLY A 218 -10.08 -6.01 -1.29
N CYS A 219 -11.12 -6.61 -0.71
CA CYS A 219 -12.25 -5.89 -0.13
C CYS A 219 -11.97 -5.45 1.31
N TYR A 220 -12.56 -4.33 1.74
CA TYR A 220 -12.65 -3.92 3.14
C TYR A 220 -13.84 -4.60 3.77
N ILE A 221 -13.67 -5.23 4.93
CA ILE A 221 -14.75 -5.94 5.61
C ILE A 221 -14.89 -5.45 7.05
N ILE A 222 -16.14 -5.14 7.42
CA ILE A 222 -16.55 -5.01 8.82
C ILE A 222 -17.63 -6.05 9.07
N GLU A 223 -17.43 -6.89 10.07
CA GLU A 223 -18.45 -7.80 10.58
C GLU A 223 -18.83 -7.42 12.02
N THR A 224 -20.10 -7.59 12.37
CA THR A 224 -20.52 -7.55 13.78
C THR A 224 -21.07 -8.89 14.22
N ASN A 225 -20.75 -9.30 15.45
CA ASN A 225 -21.21 -10.57 16.01
C ASN A 225 -21.34 -10.50 17.54
N SER A 226 -21.73 -11.60 18.19
CA SER A 226 -21.69 -11.71 19.66
C SER A 226 -20.26 -11.92 20.19
N SER A 227 -20.06 -11.75 21.50
CA SER A 227 -18.81 -12.12 22.18
C SER A 227 -18.67 -13.61 22.51
N ALA A 228 -19.30 -14.51 21.74
CA ALA A 228 -19.19 -15.96 21.98
C ALA A 228 -17.77 -16.50 21.67
N PRO A 229 -17.27 -17.52 22.40
CA PRO A 229 -15.94 -18.09 22.17
C PRO A 229 -15.65 -18.51 20.73
N LEU A 230 -16.66 -19.05 20.03
CA LEU A 230 -16.55 -19.44 18.63
C LEU A 230 -16.18 -18.26 17.73
N VAL A 231 -16.67 -17.04 17.98
CA VAL A 231 -16.34 -15.86 17.17
C VAL A 231 -14.85 -15.53 17.28
N TYR A 232 -14.28 -15.59 18.49
CA TYR A 232 -12.84 -15.39 18.68
C TYR A 232 -12.01 -16.50 18.04
N GLU A 233 -12.49 -17.75 18.02
CA GLU A 233 -11.85 -18.85 17.29
C GLU A 233 -11.81 -18.58 15.79
N LEU A 234 -12.96 -18.26 15.19
CA LEU A 234 -13.10 -18.06 13.74
C LEU A 234 -12.30 -16.85 13.23
N TYR A 235 -12.31 -15.76 13.99
CA TYR A 235 -11.75 -14.47 13.57
C TYR A 235 -10.42 -14.13 14.25
N ARG A 236 -9.72 -15.12 14.82
CA ARG A 236 -8.44 -14.94 15.56
C ARG A 236 -7.33 -14.19 14.79
N ALA A 237 -7.40 -14.18 13.46
CA ALA A 237 -6.41 -13.55 12.59
C ALA A 237 -6.70 -12.06 12.33
N TYR A 238 -7.82 -11.54 12.84
CA TYR A 238 -8.30 -10.19 12.56
C TYR A 238 -8.38 -9.34 13.83
N GLN A 239 -8.54 -8.03 13.67
CA GLN A 239 -8.80 -7.14 14.78
C GLN A 239 -10.23 -7.35 15.27
N VAL A 240 -10.38 -7.84 16.51
CA VAL A 240 -11.66 -8.05 17.18
C VAL A 240 -11.77 -7.08 18.35
N GLU A 241 -12.75 -6.18 18.29
CA GLU A 241 -13.00 -5.18 19.32
C GLU A 241 -14.32 -5.44 20.03
N VAL A 242 -14.32 -5.38 21.36
CA VAL A 242 -15.51 -5.61 22.19
C VAL A 242 -16.24 -4.28 22.43
N ILE A 243 -17.55 -4.30 22.25
CA ILE A 243 -18.42 -3.15 22.46
C ILE A 243 -19.51 -3.50 23.46
N LEU A 244 -19.69 -2.61 24.44
CA LEU A 244 -20.75 -2.72 25.43
C LEU A 244 -22.08 -2.25 24.81
N THR A 245 -23.05 -3.17 24.71
CA THR A 245 -24.38 -2.88 24.18
C THR A 245 -25.45 -2.91 25.27
N LYS A 246 -26.46 -2.04 25.13
CA LYS A 246 -27.59 -1.95 26.06
C LYS A 246 -28.72 -2.86 25.58
N ARG A 247 -28.89 -4.03 26.17
CA ARG A 247 -29.96 -4.97 25.77
C ARG A 247 -31.30 -4.58 26.41
N ALA A 248 -32.22 -4.03 25.63
CA ALA A 248 -33.52 -3.52 26.10
C ALA A 248 -34.55 -4.62 26.47
N ILE A 249 -34.22 -5.91 26.30
CA ILE A 249 -35.19 -7.02 26.35
C ILE A 249 -35.34 -7.65 27.75
N SER A 250 -34.44 -7.38 28.70
CA SER A 250 -34.56 -7.90 30.09
C SER A 250 -35.57 -7.09 30.93
N SER A 251 -36.42 -7.82 31.66
CA SER A 251 -37.42 -7.27 32.60
C SER A 251 -36.81 -6.67 33.86
N LYS A 252 -35.51 -6.91 34.14
CA LYS A 252 -34.74 -6.30 35.25
C LYS A 252 -33.73 -5.29 34.71
N ALA A 253 -33.84 -4.03 35.15
CA ALA A 253 -33.10 -2.89 34.59
C ALA A 253 -31.57 -2.98 34.75
N ASP A 254 -31.14 -3.68 35.79
CA ASP A 254 -29.80 -3.93 36.33
C ASP A 254 -29.04 -5.08 35.62
N THR A 255 -29.70 -5.80 34.70
CA THR A 255 -29.09 -6.92 33.92
C THR A 255 -28.98 -6.61 32.42
N ARG A 256 -29.10 -5.34 32.03
CA ARG A 256 -29.23 -4.88 30.64
C ARG A 256 -27.89 -4.57 29.94
N THR A 257 -26.84 -5.33 30.25
CA THR A 257 -25.52 -5.21 29.62
C THR A 257 -25.26 -6.42 28.74
N GLY A 258 -24.91 -6.19 27.48
CA GLY A 258 -24.43 -7.20 26.54
C GLY A 258 -23.07 -6.80 26.00
N GLU A 259 -22.33 -7.78 25.51
CA GLU A 259 -21.09 -7.57 24.77
C GLU A 259 -21.32 -8.10 23.35
N ASP A 260 -21.11 -7.22 22.39
CA ASP A 260 -21.05 -7.57 20.98
C ASP A 260 -19.63 -7.22 20.50
N VAL A 261 -19.21 -7.78 19.37
CA VAL A 261 -17.88 -7.55 18.81
C VAL A 261 -17.97 -6.96 17.42
N ILE A 262 -16.98 -6.15 17.08
CA ILE A 262 -16.70 -5.73 15.71
C ILE A 262 -15.42 -6.42 15.27
N ILE A 263 -15.50 -7.13 14.15
CA ILE A 263 -14.35 -7.70 13.47
C ILE A 263 -14.04 -6.79 12.28
N THR A 264 -12.79 -6.32 12.22
CA THR A 264 -12.30 -5.54 11.08
C THR A 264 -11.27 -6.35 10.32
N ALA A 265 -11.59 -6.67 9.07
CA ALA A 265 -10.69 -7.34 8.14
C ALA A 265 -10.37 -6.38 6.99
N VAL A 266 -9.16 -5.83 7.03
CA VAL A 266 -8.63 -4.98 5.95
C VAL A 266 -8.07 -5.85 4.82
N PRO A 267 -8.15 -5.38 3.55
CA PRO A 267 -7.60 -6.07 2.39
C PRO A 267 -6.23 -6.67 2.69
N ASN A 268 -6.02 -7.93 2.30
CA ASN A 268 -4.70 -8.52 2.36
C ASN A 268 -3.89 -7.82 1.27
N VAL A 269 -3.12 -6.80 1.63
CA VAL A 269 -2.37 -6.03 0.64
C VAL A 269 -1.12 -6.76 0.16
N GLN A 270 -1.28 -8.05 -0.15
CA GLN A 270 -0.52 -8.73 -1.20
C GLN A 270 -1.19 -8.42 -2.53
N MET A 271 -1.35 -7.14 -2.87
CA MET A 271 -1.49 -6.82 -4.28
C MET A 271 -0.15 -7.17 -4.91
N PRO A 272 -0.07 -8.05 -5.92
CA PRO A 272 1.13 -8.14 -6.72
C PRO A 272 1.51 -6.72 -7.14
N ALA A 273 2.78 -6.36 -7.08
CA ALA A 273 3.19 -5.09 -7.65
C ALA A 273 2.79 -5.12 -9.14
N GLU A 274 1.72 -4.42 -9.51
CA GLU A 274 1.40 -4.21 -10.91
C GLU A 274 2.61 -3.51 -11.50
N PHE A 275 3.28 -4.17 -12.44
CA PHE A 275 4.38 -3.56 -13.17
C PHE A 275 3.80 -2.45 -14.03
N ALA A 276 3.82 -1.23 -13.48
CA ALA A 276 3.36 -0.07 -14.19
C ALA A 276 4.28 0.17 -15.39
N ALA A 277 3.68 0.45 -16.55
CA ALA A 277 4.43 0.89 -17.71
C ALA A 277 5.20 2.17 -17.36
N LEU A 278 6.48 2.19 -17.69
CA LEU A 278 7.36 3.33 -17.48
C LEU A 278 7.51 4.12 -18.78
N SER A 279 7.79 5.42 -18.68
CA SER A 279 8.01 6.26 -19.86
C SER A 279 9.27 5.83 -20.61
N GLU A 280 9.30 6.08 -21.92
CA GLU A 280 10.47 5.78 -22.75
C GLU A 280 11.73 6.51 -22.23
N GLN A 281 11.55 7.69 -21.61
CA GLN A 281 12.65 8.48 -21.02
C GLN A 281 13.41 7.71 -19.94
N VAL A 282 12.77 6.80 -19.19
CA VAL A 282 13.44 5.94 -18.19
C VAL A 282 14.54 5.11 -18.83
N SER A 283 14.33 4.64 -20.07
CA SER A 283 15.30 3.80 -20.79
C SER A 283 16.58 4.55 -21.18
N LYS A 284 16.55 5.89 -21.21
CA LYS A 284 17.73 6.72 -21.47
C LYS A 284 18.68 6.79 -20.28
N TYR A 285 18.24 6.37 -19.07
CA TYR A 285 19.13 6.31 -17.91
C TYR A 285 20.25 5.28 -18.17
N PRO A 286 21.52 5.68 -18.20
CA PRO A 286 22.58 4.79 -18.60
C PRO A 286 22.75 3.68 -17.54
N PRO A 287 22.68 2.38 -17.91
CA PRO A 287 22.71 1.31 -16.93
C PRO A 287 24.02 1.30 -16.14
N THR A 288 23.94 1.22 -14.81
CA THR A 288 25.10 1.18 -13.90
C THR A 288 25.32 -0.23 -13.37
N ARG A 289 26.58 -0.63 -13.13
CA ARG A 289 26.91 -1.86 -12.39
C ARG A 289 26.97 -1.56 -10.87
N PHE A 290 25.91 -0.96 -10.36
CA PHE A 290 25.77 -0.60 -8.96
C PHE A 290 25.12 -1.74 -8.17
N MET A 291 25.71 -2.11 -7.04
CA MET A 291 25.25 -3.20 -6.18
C MET A 291 23.90 -2.81 -5.55
N GLY A 292 22.91 -3.69 -5.63
CA GLY A 292 21.58 -3.39 -5.10
C GLY A 292 20.76 -2.40 -5.94
N SER A 293 21.19 -2.06 -7.17
CA SER A 293 20.42 -1.15 -8.03
C SER A 293 19.00 -1.66 -8.27
N LYS A 294 18.03 -0.77 -8.07
CA LYS A 294 16.60 -1.03 -8.22
C LYS A 294 16.09 -0.93 -9.67
N SER A 295 16.98 -0.95 -10.66
CA SER A 295 16.62 -0.79 -12.07
C SER A 295 15.59 -1.81 -12.57
N LYS A 296 15.61 -3.03 -12.03
CA LYS A 296 14.64 -4.10 -12.35
C LYS A 296 13.31 -3.97 -11.59
N LEU A 297 13.26 -3.13 -10.57
CA LEU A 297 12.13 -2.97 -9.66
C LEU A 297 11.35 -1.67 -9.90
N LEU A 298 11.80 -0.82 -10.82
CA LEU A 298 11.20 0.49 -11.08
C LEU A 298 9.69 0.44 -11.34
N GLY A 299 9.23 -0.52 -12.16
CA GLY A 299 7.80 -0.65 -12.48
C GLY A 299 6.96 -1.03 -11.27
N ALA A 300 7.51 -1.85 -10.37
CA ALA A 300 6.87 -2.23 -9.11
C ALA A 300 6.85 -1.08 -8.10
N ILE A 301 7.99 -0.39 -7.94
CA ILE A 301 8.11 0.79 -7.07
C ILE A 301 7.12 1.87 -7.53
N TRP A 302 7.06 2.17 -8.83
CA TRP A 302 6.09 3.11 -9.38
C TRP A 302 4.65 2.63 -9.23
N GLY A 303 4.38 1.34 -9.46
CA GLY A 303 3.06 0.73 -9.27
C GLY A 303 2.51 0.90 -7.86
N VAL A 304 3.38 0.95 -6.84
CA VAL A 304 3.02 1.28 -5.46
C VAL A 304 2.90 2.78 -5.25
N ALA A 305 3.91 3.57 -5.65
CA ALA A 305 3.93 5.01 -5.43
C ALA A 305 2.73 5.73 -6.09
N LYS A 306 2.35 5.33 -7.32
CA LYS A 306 1.24 5.96 -8.08
C LYS A 306 -0.14 5.81 -7.43
N ARG A 307 -0.29 4.98 -6.39
CA ARG A 307 -1.53 4.82 -5.62
C ARG A 307 -1.85 6.05 -4.78
N PHE A 308 -0.82 6.86 -4.51
CA PHE A 308 -0.92 8.06 -3.69
C PHE A 308 -0.88 9.31 -4.55
N ASP A 309 -1.55 10.36 -4.09
CA ASP A 309 -1.44 11.69 -4.66
C ASP A 309 -0.28 12.42 -3.99
N PHE A 310 0.76 12.74 -4.76
CA PHE A 310 1.97 13.40 -4.27
C PHE A 310 2.67 14.16 -5.40
N THR A 311 3.28 15.30 -5.08
CA THR A 311 4.02 16.13 -6.03
C THR A 311 5.52 16.06 -5.76
N THR A 312 5.90 16.03 -4.49
CA THR A 312 7.29 16.07 -4.04
C THR A 312 7.73 14.76 -3.42
N VAL A 313 8.89 14.24 -3.84
CA VAL A 313 9.48 13.02 -3.30
C VAL A 313 10.91 13.21 -2.84
N LEU A 314 11.20 12.72 -1.64
CA LEU A 314 12.54 12.59 -1.10
C LEU A 314 13.02 11.13 -1.27
N ASP A 315 14.02 10.91 -2.12
CA ASP A 315 14.71 9.64 -2.30
C ASP A 315 15.95 9.59 -1.39
N LEU A 316 15.79 8.97 -0.22
CA LEU A 316 16.87 8.72 0.73
C LEU A 316 17.65 7.48 0.32
N PHE A 317 18.97 7.55 0.41
CA PHE A 317 19.89 6.49 -0.01
C PHE A 317 19.80 6.23 -1.52
N SER A 318 19.84 7.32 -2.30
CA SER A 318 19.56 7.30 -3.74
C SER A 318 20.47 6.37 -4.54
N GLY A 319 21.65 6.01 -4.01
CA GLY A 319 22.50 4.94 -4.53
C GLY A 319 22.89 5.17 -5.98
N SER A 320 22.32 4.40 -6.90
CA SER A 320 22.61 4.57 -8.33
C SER A 320 21.83 5.71 -9.00
N GLY A 321 20.95 6.44 -8.29
CA GLY A 321 20.10 7.52 -8.78
C GLY A 321 18.94 7.09 -9.68
N VAL A 322 18.74 5.79 -9.90
CA VAL A 322 17.80 5.28 -10.91
C VAL A 322 16.34 5.42 -10.49
N VAL A 323 16.05 5.32 -9.18
CA VAL A 323 14.69 5.51 -8.65
C VAL A 323 14.33 6.99 -8.70
N SER A 324 15.19 7.87 -8.20
CA SER A 324 15.12 9.33 -8.39
C SER A 324 14.83 9.72 -9.84
N TYR A 325 15.62 9.19 -10.79
CA TYR A 325 15.43 9.48 -12.21
C TYR A 325 14.07 8.99 -12.72
N MET A 326 13.65 7.78 -12.35
CA MET A 326 12.33 7.28 -12.70
C MET A 326 11.22 8.20 -12.17
N LEU A 327 11.27 8.62 -10.91
CA LEU A 327 10.28 9.52 -10.32
C LEU A 327 10.24 10.89 -11.04
N LYS A 328 11.41 11.42 -11.42
CA LYS A 328 11.52 12.63 -12.24
C LYS A 328 10.77 12.48 -13.57
N THR A 329 10.91 11.33 -14.23
CA THR A 329 10.20 11.05 -15.51
C THR A 329 8.68 10.96 -15.36
N GLN A 330 8.18 10.76 -14.14
CA GLN A 330 6.75 10.75 -13.82
C GLN A 330 6.24 12.15 -13.41
N GLY A 331 7.02 13.21 -13.69
CA GLY A 331 6.65 14.61 -13.44
C GLY A 331 6.73 15.02 -11.97
N LYS A 332 7.41 14.24 -11.12
CA LYS A 332 7.56 14.56 -9.69
C LYS A 332 8.74 15.50 -9.46
N GLN A 333 8.62 16.38 -8.47
CA GLN A 333 9.77 17.09 -7.93
C GLN A 333 10.57 16.12 -7.07
N VAL A 334 11.83 15.88 -7.45
CA VAL A 334 12.68 14.88 -6.79
C VAL A 334 13.80 15.56 -6.02
N ILE A 335 13.87 15.26 -4.73
CA ILE A 335 15.04 15.51 -3.91
C ILE A 335 15.72 14.16 -3.68
N SER A 336 16.94 14.03 -4.18
CA SER A 336 17.78 12.84 -3.97
C SER A 336 18.77 13.12 -2.85
N ASN A 337 19.02 12.12 -2.01
CA ASN A 337 20.00 12.21 -0.95
C ASN A 337 20.84 10.93 -0.85
N ASP A 338 22.15 11.11 -0.73
CA ASP A 338 23.07 10.04 -0.37
C ASP A 338 24.30 10.64 0.35
N TYR A 339 24.94 9.86 1.21
CA TYR A 339 26.18 10.30 1.85
C TYR A 339 27.41 10.10 0.93
N MET A 340 27.33 9.18 -0.03
CA MET A 340 28.38 8.91 -1.00
C MET A 340 28.48 10.03 -2.05
N ALA A 341 29.69 10.50 -2.31
CA ALA A 341 29.95 11.49 -3.36
C ALA A 341 29.56 10.96 -4.74
N MET A 342 29.85 9.68 -5.02
CA MET A 342 29.52 9.07 -6.31
C MET A 342 28.02 9.10 -6.60
N SER A 343 27.19 8.77 -5.61
CA SER A 343 25.73 8.77 -5.73
C SER A 343 25.18 10.17 -5.91
N HIS A 344 25.69 11.14 -5.14
CA HIS A 344 25.35 12.55 -5.31
C HIS A 344 25.69 13.08 -6.72
N VAL A 345 26.88 12.76 -7.24
CA VAL A 345 27.32 13.17 -8.59
C VAL A 345 26.40 12.61 -9.68
N PHE A 346 25.98 11.34 -9.58
CA PHE A 346 25.02 10.76 -10.53
C PHE A 346 23.69 11.50 -10.52
N ALA A 347 23.16 11.78 -9.33
CA ALA A 347 21.90 12.48 -9.20
C ALA A 347 22.01 13.96 -9.60
N LYS A 348 23.12 14.65 -9.31
CA LYS A 348 23.39 16.01 -9.79
C LYS A 348 23.38 16.05 -11.32
N ALA A 349 24.05 15.09 -11.96
CA ALA A 349 24.19 15.02 -13.42
C ALA A 349 22.89 14.69 -14.18
N MET A 350 22.06 13.79 -13.65
CA MET A 350 20.93 13.21 -14.40
C MET A 350 19.55 13.49 -13.78
N VAL A 351 19.48 13.84 -12.49
CA VAL A 351 18.23 14.12 -11.77
C VAL A 351 18.05 15.62 -11.56
N GLU A 352 18.99 16.29 -10.90
CA GLU A 352 18.93 17.74 -10.65
C GLU A 352 19.05 18.56 -11.94
N ASN A 353 19.99 18.19 -12.82
CA ASN A 353 20.21 18.87 -14.08
C ASN A 353 19.02 18.71 -15.05
N SER A 354 18.47 19.83 -15.51
CA SER A 354 17.33 19.88 -16.44
C SER A 354 17.74 20.06 -17.92
N SER A 355 18.88 20.67 -18.21
CA SER A 355 19.18 21.11 -19.59
C SER A 355 20.66 21.19 -19.96
N THR A 356 21.57 21.29 -18.98
CA THR A 356 23.00 21.40 -19.26
C THR A 356 23.51 20.09 -19.86
N VAL A 357 24.29 20.16 -20.93
CA VAL A 357 24.97 19.02 -21.55
C VAL A 357 26.42 19.38 -21.86
N LEU A 358 27.28 18.38 -22.01
CA LEU A 358 28.64 18.56 -22.52
C LEU A 358 28.61 18.64 -24.04
N THR A 359 29.20 19.68 -24.64
CA THR A 359 29.36 19.74 -26.09
C THR A 359 30.45 18.77 -26.57
N SER A 360 30.45 18.44 -27.87
CA SER A 360 31.51 17.60 -28.45
C SER A 360 32.90 18.23 -28.25
N GLU A 361 33.02 19.55 -28.35
CA GLU A 361 34.28 20.26 -28.11
C GLU A 361 34.75 20.15 -26.66
N GLU A 362 33.82 20.25 -25.70
CA GLU A 362 34.12 20.07 -24.27
C GLU A 362 34.54 18.63 -23.96
N ILE A 363 33.90 17.63 -24.58
CA ILE A 363 34.27 16.22 -24.42
C ILE A 363 35.70 15.97 -24.92
N GLU A 364 36.07 16.53 -26.08
CA GLU A 364 37.44 16.40 -26.60
C GLU A 364 38.45 17.18 -25.76
N TRP A 365 38.08 18.39 -25.32
CA TRP A 365 38.92 19.20 -24.44
C TRP A 365 39.23 18.48 -23.12
N LEU A 366 38.24 17.79 -22.53
CA LEU A 366 38.43 17.00 -21.30
C LEU A 366 39.47 15.87 -21.47
N LEU A 367 39.71 15.41 -22.69
CA LEU A 367 40.69 14.36 -23.01
C LEU A 367 42.10 14.92 -23.32
N MET A 368 42.25 16.23 -23.46
CA MET A 368 43.53 16.87 -23.75
C MET A 368 44.35 17.09 -22.48
N ASP A 369 45.63 16.74 -22.52
CA ASP A 369 46.53 16.97 -21.39
C ASP A 369 46.90 18.45 -21.28
N HIS A 370 46.41 19.09 -20.22
CA HIS A 370 46.71 20.48 -19.84
C HIS A 370 47.58 20.57 -18.58
N GLY A 371 48.14 19.44 -18.13
CA GLY A 371 48.85 19.29 -16.87
C GLY A 371 47.96 18.67 -15.78
N THR A 372 48.53 17.71 -15.05
CA THR A 372 47.86 16.99 -13.97
C THR A 372 48.78 16.78 -12.77
N ASP A 373 48.21 16.48 -11.61
CA ASP A 373 48.94 16.17 -10.37
C ASP A 373 49.49 14.73 -10.34
N MET A 374 49.14 13.91 -11.34
CA MET A 374 49.52 12.50 -11.47
C MET A 374 49.12 11.63 -10.26
N PHE A 375 48.12 12.03 -9.49
CA PHE A 375 47.77 11.35 -8.24
C PHE A 375 47.33 9.90 -8.47
N VAL A 376 46.47 9.63 -9.48
CA VAL A 376 45.97 8.29 -9.78
C VAL A 376 47.08 7.42 -10.33
N GLU A 377 47.88 7.95 -11.26
CA GLU A 377 49.05 7.32 -11.84
C GLU A 377 50.06 6.88 -10.79
N GLN A 378 50.37 7.74 -9.82
CA GLN A 378 51.32 7.41 -8.75
C GLN A 378 50.73 6.49 -7.69
N THR A 379 49.50 6.75 -7.24
CA THR A 379 48.90 6.06 -6.08
C THR A 379 48.36 4.67 -6.44
N PHE A 380 47.81 4.51 -7.64
CA PHE A 380 47.14 3.29 -8.09
C PHE A 380 47.89 2.55 -9.21
N ARG A 381 49.19 2.88 -9.39
CA ARG A 381 50.07 2.23 -10.36
C ARG A 381 50.02 0.70 -10.25
N GLY A 382 49.82 0.03 -11.38
CA GLY A 382 49.79 -1.43 -11.46
C GLY A 382 48.60 -2.10 -10.74
N LEU A 383 47.60 -1.33 -10.28
CA LEU A 383 46.45 -1.89 -9.56
C LEU A 383 45.26 -2.15 -10.48
N TYR A 384 44.68 -1.10 -11.06
CA TYR A 384 43.37 -1.17 -11.71
C TYR A 384 43.40 -0.99 -13.22
N PHE A 385 44.23 -0.07 -13.69
CA PHE A 385 44.36 0.30 -15.10
C PHE A 385 45.83 0.36 -15.51
N SER A 386 46.06 0.44 -16.83
CA SER A 386 47.40 0.63 -17.39
C SER A 386 47.97 1.99 -16.98
N ASP A 387 49.30 2.16 -17.09
CA ASP A 387 49.94 3.45 -16.78
C ASP A 387 49.36 4.58 -17.68
N GLN A 388 49.09 4.29 -18.96
CA GLN A 388 48.43 5.23 -19.89
C GLN A 388 47.00 5.58 -19.45
N ASP A 389 46.20 4.59 -19.05
CA ASP A 389 44.82 4.84 -18.62
C ASP A 389 44.77 5.59 -17.28
N ASN A 390 45.69 5.31 -16.35
CA ASN A 390 45.79 6.05 -15.09
C ASN A 390 46.12 7.52 -15.35
N HIS A 391 47.09 7.78 -16.24
CA HIS A 391 47.44 9.13 -16.66
C HIS A 391 46.26 9.86 -17.29
N LEU A 392 45.50 9.19 -18.17
CA LEU A 392 44.31 9.79 -18.76
C LEU A 392 43.20 10.08 -17.72
N ILE A 393 43.01 9.22 -16.73
CA ILE A 393 42.08 9.48 -15.61
C ILE A 393 42.53 10.75 -14.85
N ASP A 394 43.84 10.92 -14.64
CA ASP A 394 44.44 12.10 -14.02
C ASP A 394 44.22 13.38 -14.85
N VAL A 395 44.38 13.31 -16.18
CA VAL A 395 44.08 14.41 -17.11
C VAL A 395 42.60 14.80 -17.04
N ILE A 396 41.69 13.84 -17.22
CA ILE A 396 40.25 14.12 -17.22
C ILE A 396 39.83 14.68 -15.85
N ARG A 397 40.33 14.12 -14.74
CA ARG A 397 40.01 14.62 -13.39
C ARG A 397 40.47 16.06 -13.18
N ALA A 398 41.69 16.40 -13.59
CA ALA A 398 42.22 17.76 -13.48
C ALA A 398 41.41 18.75 -14.33
N ASN A 399 41.03 18.36 -15.54
CA ASN A 399 40.22 19.17 -16.44
C ASN A 399 38.78 19.35 -15.93
N ILE A 400 38.17 18.32 -15.32
CA ILE A 400 36.86 18.45 -14.67
C ILE A 400 36.92 19.51 -13.57
N LYS A 401 37.98 19.49 -12.75
CA LYS A 401 38.16 20.40 -11.62
C LYS A 401 38.29 21.87 -12.03
N SER A 402 38.74 22.15 -13.25
CA SER A 402 38.89 23.51 -13.77
C SER A 402 37.66 24.04 -14.51
N MET A 403 36.61 23.22 -14.70
CA MET A 403 35.34 23.70 -15.28
C MET A 403 34.61 24.62 -14.30
N GLU A 404 33.95 25.67 -14.79
CA GLU A 404 33.19 26.60 -13.94
C GLU A 404 31.76 26.11 -13.62
N ASP A 405 31.13 25.36 -14.52
CA ASP A 405 29.74 24.89 -14.39
C ASP A 405 29.67 23.55 -13.64
N GLU A 406 29.06 23.56 -12.45
CA GLU A 406 28.92 22.37 -11.59
C GLU A 406 28.13 21.22 -12.24
N ASN A 407 27.14 21.52 -13.09
CA ASN A 407 26.39 20.48 -13.81
C ASN A 407 27.28 19.82 -14.87
N LYS A 408 28.09 20.60 -15.58
CA LYS A 408 29.08 20.04 -16.52
C LYS A 408 30.15 19.22 -15.80
N GLN A 409 30.63 19.68 -14.64
CA GLN A 409 31.51 18.88 -13.78
C GLN A 409 30.86 17.54 -13.42
N ALA A 410 29.59 17.55 -12.97
CA ALA A 410 28.87 16.34 -12.60
C ALA A 410 28.66 15.38 -13.78
N LEU A 411 28.32 15.90 -14.97
CA LEU A 411 28.19 15.11 -16.20
C LEU A 411 29.51 14.43 -16.57
N ALA A 412 30.61 15.19 -16.59
CA ALA A 412 31.93 14.69 -16.95
C ALA A 412 32.46 13.69 -15.91
N MET A 413 32.27 13.97 -14.61
CA MET A 413 32.64 13.06 -13.53
C MET A 413 31.82 11.76 -13.59
N THR A 414 30.51 11.85 -13.85
CA THR A 414 29.66 10.67 -14.08
C THR A 414 30.17 9.85 -15.26
N ALA A 415 30.53 10.50 -16.38
CA ALA A 415 31.09 9.82 -17.54
C ALA A 415 32.41 9.10 -17.23
N LEU A 416 33.32 9.75 -16.48
CA LEU A 416 34.60 9.19 -16.07
C LEU A 416 34.43 7.99 -15.13
N ILE A 417 33.57 8.10 -14.11
CA ILE A 417 33.25 7.02 -13.18
C ILE A 417 32.69 5.81 -13.93
N ARG A 418 31.80 6.06 -14.90
CA ARG A 418 31.24 4.99 -15.75
C ARG A 418 32.28 4.36 -16.67
N ALA A 419 33.15 5.16 -17.27
CA ALA A 419 34.26 4.67 -18.10
C ALA A 419 35.17 3.73 -17.28
N CYS A 420 35.58 4.17 -16.09
CA CYS A 420 36.37 3.38 -15.13
C CYS A 420 35.64 2.07 -14.74
N THR A 421 34.34 2.16 -14.46
CA THR A 421 33.52 0.99 -14.08
C THR A 421 33.44 -0.03 -15.22
N LYS A 422 33.20 0.41 -16.46
CA LYS A 422 33.07 -0.46 -17.62
C LYS A 422 34.40 -1.09 -18.04
N LYS A 423 35.52 -0.38 -17.84
CA LYS A 423 36.88 -0.88 -18.05
C LYS A 423 37.34 -1.92 -17.02
N ARG A 424 36.54 -2.20 -15.99
CA ARG A 424 36.84 -3.23 -14.99
C ARG A 424 35.93 -4.45 -15.15
N PRO A 425 36.47 -5.68 -15.12
CA PRO A 425 35.63 -6.88 -15.07
C PRO A 425 34.69 -6.82 -13.85
N ARG A 426 33.40 -7.02 -14.10
CA ARG A 426 32.30 -6.86 -13.10
C ARG A 426 32.19 -5.46 -12.46
N GLY A 427 32.97 -4.46 -12.88
CA GLY A 427 32.93 -3.10 -12.32
C GLY A 427 33.44 -2.98 -10.88
N LEU A 428 34.28 -3.93 -10.43
CA LEU A 428 34.74 -4.00 -9.04
C LEU A 428 36.22 -3.60 -8.91
N PHE A 429 36.51 -2.92 -7.81
CA PHE A 429 37.85 -2.46 -7.42
C PHE A 429 38.40 -3.22 -6.19
N THR A 430 37.74 -4.32 -5.82
CA THR A 430 38.11 -5.15 -4.66
C THR A 430 39.27 -6.13 -4.92
N TYR A 431 39.77 -6.20 -6.15
CA TYR A 431 40.93 -6.99 -6.55
C TYR A 431 41.81 -6.21 -7.53
N VAL A 432 43.08 -6.58 -7.62
CA VAL A 432 44.10 -5.92 -8.47
C VAL A 432 44.42 -6.75 -9.71
N GLY A 433 45.06 -6.13 -10.70
CA GLY A 433 45.51 -6.76 -11.94
C GLY A 433 44.64 -6.42 -13.15
N LEU A 434 45.28 -6.35 -14.32
CA LEU A 434 44.66 -6.00 -15.61
C LEU A 434 44.04 -7.22 -16.31
N LYS A 435 44.58 -8.42 -16.06
CA LYS A 435 44.06 -9.68 -16.56
C LYS A 435 43.49 -10.47 -15.39
N THR A 436 42.22 -10.84 -15.47
CA THR A 436 41.64 -11.85 -14.59
C THR A 436 41.32 -13.09 -15.41
N SER A 437 41.21 -14.26 -14.77
CA SER A 437 40.70 -15.49 -15.40
C SER A 437 39.25 -15.38 -15.92
N ASN A 438 38.63 -14.20 -15.83
CA ASN A 438 37.26 -13.87 -16.21
C ASN A 438 37.19 -12.74 -17.26
N ASP A 439 38.32 -12.43 -17.94
CA ASP A 439 38.31 -11.54 -19.09
C ASP A 439 37.63 -12.26 -20.26
N ASP A 440 36.33 -12.02 -20.40
CA ASP A 440 35.44 -12.69 -21.35
C ASP A 440 35.42 -12.01 -22.73
N GLY A 441 36.33 -11.05 -22.98
CA GLY A 441 36.45 -10.37 -24.27
C GLY A 441 35.33 -9.37 -24.55
N ARG A 442 34.57 -8.94 -23.52
CA ARG A 442 33.52 -7.91 -23.68
C ARG A 442 34.10 -6.63 -24.27
N ARG A 443 33.39 -6.04 -25.24
CA ARG A 443 33.74 -4.77 -25.91
C ARG A 443 34.21 -3.68 -24.94
N ASP A 444 33.51 -3.54 -23.82
CA ASP A 444 33.81 -2.53 -22.80
C ASP A 444 35.24 -2.62 -22.24
N LEU A 445 35.82 -3.82 -22.17
CA LEU A 445 37.18 -4.05 -21.68
C LEU A 445 38.23 -3.75 -22.77
N VAL A 446 37.84 -3.87 -24.05
CA VAL A 446 38.73 -3.83 -25.20
C VAL A 446 38.92 -2.40 -25.75
N ILE A 447 37.84 -1.62 -25.87
CA ILE A 447 37.93 -0.24 -26.42
C ILE A 447 38.82 0.67 -25.56
N SER A 448 39.39 1.75 -26.09
CA SER A 448 40.26 2.64 -25.29
C SER A 448 39.52 3.34 -24.16
N MET A 449 40.24 3.81 -23.13
CA MET A 449 39.64 4.63 -22.07
C MET A 449 39.05 5.94 -22.61
N GLU A 450 39.68 6.57 -23.60
CA GLU A 450 39.12 7.74 -24.28
C GLU A 450 37.78 7.42 -24.96
N GLN A 451 37.70 6.30 -25.68
CA GLN A 451 36.46 5.88 -26.33
C GLN A 451 35.36 5.57 -25.30
N GLN A 452 35.73 4.93 -24.18
CA GLN A 452 34.80 4.74 -23.06
C GLN A 452 34.29 6.07 -22.52
N PHE A 453 35.17 7.05 -22.32
CA PHE A 453 34.79 8.36 -21.82
C PHE A 453 33.80 9.05 -22.77
N ARG A 454 34.13 9.14 -24.07
CA ARG A 454 33.25 9.72 -25.11
C ARG A 454 31.87 9.06 -25.13
N GLU A 455 31.82 7.73 -25.13
CA GLU A 455 30.55 7.00 -25.17
C GLU A 455 29.70 7.22 -23.91
N ASN A 456 30.34 7.27 -22.73
CA ASN A 456 29.60 7.51 -21.49
C ASN A 456 29.20 8.99 -21.34
N ALA A 457 29.99 9.95 -21.83
CA ALA A 457 29.60 11.37 -21.86
C ALA A 457 28.35 11.57 -22.72
N ASN A 458 28.33 11.00 -23.93
CA ASN A 458 27.15 11.01 -24.79
C ASN A 458 25.94 10.31 -24.16
N ALA A 459 26.14 9.15 -23.52
CA ALA A 459 25.06 8.44 -22.84
C ALA A 459 24.47 9.25 -21.68
N VAL A 460 25.30 9.92 -20.90
CA VAL A 460 24.86 10.78 -19.79
C VAL A 460 24.15 12.02 -20.31
N ASN A 461 24.66 12.69 -21.35
CA ASN A 461 23.98 13.80 -22.03
C ASN A 461 22.56 13.40 -22.49
N ASN A 462 22.42 12.22 -23.10
CA ASN A 462 21.12 11.72 -23.58
C ASN A 462 20.10 11.46 -22.45
N ALA A 463 20.56 11.32 -21.20
CA ALA A 463 19.69 11.16 -20.05
C ALA A 463 19.20 12.50 -19.50
N VAL A 464 19.83 13.63 -19.83
CA VAL A 464 19.41 14.95 -19.35
C VAL A 464 18.07 15.34 -20.00
N PHE A 465 17.12 15.76 -19.17
CA PHE A 465 15.85 16.30 -19.61
C PHE A 465 15.20 17.15 -18.51
N ASP A 466 14.32 18.05 -18.93
CA ASP A 466 13.53 18.89 -18.05
C ASP A 466 12.14 18.25 -17.82
N ASN A 467 11.72 18.16 -16.56
CA ASN A 467 10.38 17.74 -16.17
C ASN A 467 9.51 18.90 -15.66
N GLY A 468 9.99 20.13 -15.74
CA GLY A 468 9.32 21.34 -15.28
C GLY A 468 9.31 21.50 -13.76
N GLN A 469 10.17 20.77 -13.04
CA GLN A 469 10.26 20.81 -11.58
C GLN A 469 11.68 21.18 -11.12
N GLU A 470 11.77 21.83 -9.96
CA GLU A 470 13.05 22.12 -9.31
C GLU A 470 13.54 20.89 -8.53
N ASN A 471 14.27 20.01 -9.21
CA ASN A 471 14.86 18.83 -8.59
C ASN A 471 16.15 19.21 -7.84
N LEU A 472 16.56 18.40 -6.85
CA LEU A 472 17.75 18.67 -6.04
C LEU A 472 18.52 17.39 -5.68
N SER A 473 19.85 17.49 -5.64
CA SER A 473 20.75 16.45 -5.17
C SER A 473 21.51 16.92 -3.93
N ILE A 474 21.38 16.17 -2.82
CA ILE A 474 21.97 16.52 -1.53
C ILE A 474 22.97 15.44 -1.12
N ARG A 475 24.24 15.82 -1.00
CA ARG A 475 25.25 14.98 -0.35
C ARG A 475 25.18 15.14 1.16
N GLY A 476 24.82 14.09 1.88
CA GLY A 476 24.76 14.11 3.34
C GLY A 476 24.07 12.90 3.95
N GLU A 477 24.08 12.83 5.28
CA GLU A 477 23.41 11.75 6.01
C GLU A 477 21.88 11.86 5.91
N ALA A 478 21.20 10.73 5.69
CA ALA A 478 19.74 10.67 5.54
C ALA A 478 18.96 11.23 6.74
N MET A 479 19.53 11.16 7.95
CA MET A 479 18.95 11.74 9.16
C MET A 479 18.94 13.27 9.15
N ASN A 480 19.86 13.89 8.43
CA ASN A 480 20.19 15.31 8.54
C ASN A 480 19.87 16.11 7.26
N VAL A 481 18.98 15.61 6.40
CA VAL A 481 18.51 16.35 5.21
C VAL A 481 17.78 17.63 5.67
N PRO A 482 18.23 18.84 5.25
CA PRO A 482 17.72 20.11 5.76
C PRO A 482 16.46 20.60 5.02
N GLY A 483 15.53 21.22 5.77
CA GLY A 483 14.57 22.20 5.24
C GLY A 483 13.51 21.73 4.23
N ILE A 484 13.41 20.42 3.93
CA ILE A 484 12.51 19.89 2.91
C ILE A 484 11.33 19.18 3.56
N VAL A 485 10.13 19.48 3.08
CA VAL A 485 8.87 18.87 3.52
C VAL A 485 8.27 18.11 2.34
N PRO A 486 8.70 16.87 2.07
CA PRO A 486 8.18 16.11 0.93
C PRO A 486 6.76 15.61 1.22
N ASP A 487 6.06 15.17 0.18
CA ASP A 487 4.79 14.45 0.32
C ASP A 487 5.04 12.96 0.55
N LEU A 488 6.03 12.41 -0.16
CA LEU A 488 6.45 11.02 -0.12
C LEU A 488 7.95 10.91 0.17
N VAL A 489 8.33 9.93 1.00
CA VAL A 489 9.73 9.57 1.25
C VAL A 489 9.95 8.14 0.80
N TYR A 490 10.82 7.97 -0.20
CA TYR A 490 11.31 6.67 -0.63
C TYR A 490 12.65 6.38 0.05
N MET A 491 12.85 5.15 0.50
CA MET A 491 14.07 4.72 1.19
C MET A 491 14.60 3.41 0.61
N ASP A 492 15.88 3.40 0.23
CA ASP A 492 16.61 2.19 -0.16
C ASP A 492 17.92 2.03 0.65
N PRO A 493 17.84 1.85 1.98
CA PRO A 493 19.02 1.86 2.83
C PRO A 493 19.93 0.65 2.59
N PRO A 494 21.22 0.75 2.93
CA PRO A 494 22.10 -0.41 2.96
C PRO A 494 21.60 -1.44 3.99
N TYR A 495 21.34 -2.68 3.58
CA TYR A 495 20.77 -3.70 4.46
C TYR A 495 21.81 -4.39 5.34
N TYR A 496 21.55 -4.56 6.64
CA TYR A 496 22.34 -5.50 7.44
C TYR A 496 21.85 -6.93 7.12
N SER A 497 22.77 -7.82 6.75
CA SER A 497 22.46 -9.23 6.53
C SER A 497 23.60 -10.10 7.06
N PRO A 498 23.31 -11.20 7.77
CA PRO A 498 24.33 -12.16 8.17
C PRO A 498 24.94 -12.92 6.96
N LEU A 499 24.31 -12.84 5.78
CA LEU A 499 24.70 -13.58 4.58
C LEU A 499 25.48 -12.73 3.57
N SER A 500 25.49 -11.41 3.70
CA SER A 500 26.16 -10.51 2.75
C SER A 500 26.60 -9.20 3.39
N ASP A 501 27.78 -8.69 2.99
CA ASP A 501 28.23 -7.36 3.43
C ASP A 501 27.50 -6.23 2.68
N ASN A 502 27.30 -5.12 3.38
CA ASN A 502 26.75 -3.86 2.87
C ASN A 502 27.82 -2.77 2.77
N GLU A 503 29.10 -3.15 2.56
CA GLU A 503 30.22 -2.21 2.53
C GLU A 503 30.35 -1.51 1.16
N TYR A 504 29.37 -0.67 0.79
CA TYR A 504 29.37 0.09 -0.48
C TYR A 504 30.67 0.88 -0.68
N VAL A 505 31.07 1.66 0.32
CA VAL A 505 32.28 2.50 0.28
C VAL A 505 33.52 1.66 -0.02
N ARG A 506 33.70 0.48 0.60
CA ARG A 506 34.89 -0.34 0.35
C ARG A 506 34.88 -1.04 -1.00
N ARG A 507 33.69 -1.38 -1.52
CA ARG A 507 33.53 -1.94 -2.87
C ARG A 507 33.80 -0.92 -3.95
N TYR A 508 33.37 0.31 -3.74
CA TYR A 508 33.46 1.41 -4.68
C TYR A 508 34.53 2.44 -4.36
N HIS A 509 35.44 2.18 -3.41
CA HIS A 509 36.38 3.18 -2.88
C HIS A 509 37.17 3.93 -3.97
N PHE A 510 37.60 3.28 -5.05
CA PHE A 510 38.29 3.99 -6.13
C PHE A 510 37.37 4.99 -6.83
N LEU A 511 36.11 4.61 -7.11
CA LEU A 511 35.12 5.46 -7.76
C LEU A 511 34.57 6.54 -6.83
N GLU A 512 34.34 6.20 -5.56
CA GLU A 512 33.96 7.16 -4.52
C GLU A 512 35.09 8.17 -4.29
N GLY A 513 36.34 7.70 -4.27
CA GLY A 513 37.54 8.54 -4.21
C GLY A 513 37.61 9.50 -5.40
N LEU A 514 37.39 8.98 -6.61
CA LEU A 514 37.34 9.80 -7.82
C LEU A 514 36.26 10.88 -7.75
N ALA A 515 35.05 10.53 -7.30
CA ALA A 515 33.93 11.47 -7.15
C ALA A 515 34.19 12.59 -6.14
N CYS A 516 35.03 12.36 -5.13
CA CYS A 516 35.39 13.37 -4.13
C CYS A 516 36.82 13.91 -4.27
N ASP A 517 37.53 13.61 -5.38
CA ASP A 517 38.93 13.96 -5.59
C ASP A 517 39.83 13.54 -4.39
N TRP A 518 39.49 12.40 -3.77
CA TRP A 518 40.05 11.87 -2.53
C TRP A 518 40.10 12.86 -1.34
N GLN A 519 39.30 13.92 -1.38
CA GLN A 519 39.20 14.89 -0.29
C GLN A 519 38.38 14.31 0.87
N GLY A 520 38.91 14.46 2.09
CA GLY A 520 38.24 13.99 3.31
C GLY A 520 38.25 12.47 3.53
N VAL A 521 38.99 11.71 2.71
CA VAL A 521 39.15 10.25 2.88
C VAL A 521 40.61 9.88 3.16
N GLN A 522 40.82 8.88 4.01
CA GLN A 522 42.17 8.41 4.36
C GLN A 522 42.46 7.05 3.71
N ILE A 523 43.35 7.04 2.71
CA ILE A 523 43.80 5.81 2.06
C ILE A 523 44.56 4.93 3.06
N GLN A 524 44.12 3.68 3.18
CA GLN A 524 44.80 2.63 3.94
C GLN A 524 45.98 2.09 3.12
N GLN A 525 47.12 2.76 3.22
CA GLN A 525 48.32 2.50 2.40
C GLN A 525 48.83 1.06 2.45
N HIS A 526 48.58 0.36 3.56
CA HIS A 526 48.95 -1.04 3.78
C HIS A 526 48.09 -2.04 2.99
N THR A 527 46.93 -1.63 2.47
CA THR A 527 46.05 -2.51 1.70
C THR A 527 46.50 -2.61 0.25
N LYS A 528 46.46 -3.82 -0.33
CA LYS A 528 46.83 -4.04 -1.75
C LYS A 528 45.97 -3.24 -2.74
N THR A 529 44.73 -2.93 -2.33
CA THR A 529 43.74 -2.20 -3.15
C THR A 529 43.66 -0.72 -2.79
N LYS A 530 44.49 -0.20 -1.87
CA LYS A 530 44.44 1.23 -1.47
C LYS A 530 43.02 1.70 -1.08
N LYS A 531 42.27 0.85 -0.37
CA LYS A 531 40.94 1.19 0.17
C LYS A 531 41.05 2.32 1.20
N PHE A 532 39.99 3.10 1.40
CA PHE A 532 39.85 3.95 2.57
C PHE A 532 38.80 3.40 3.55
N LYS A 533 38.79 3.92 4.78
CA LYS A 533 37.85 3.51 5.83
C LYS A 533 36.41 3.80 5.36
N SER A 534 35.50 2.86 5.57
CA SER A 534 34.07 3.09 5.32
C SER A 534 33.56 4.26 6.16
N TYR A 535 32.61 5.01 5.62
CA TYR A 535 31.88 5.99 6.40
C TYR A 535 31.07 5.26 7.51
N PRO A 536 31.01 5.81 8.73
CA PRO A 536 30.15 5.27 9.78
C PRO A 536 28.70 5.25 9.33
N THR A 537 27.97 4.17 9.63
CA THR A 537 26.54 4.08 9.33
C THR A 537 25.84 3.24 10.39
N PRO A 538 24.64 3.65 10.86
CA PRO A 538 23.90 2.87 11.84
C PRO A 538 23.42 1.53 11.27
N PHE A 539 23.33 1.43 9.94
CA PHE A 539 22.90 0.22 9.22
C PHE A 539 23.96 -0.90 9.13
N SER A 540 25.11 -0.76 9.82
CA SER A 540 26.13 -1.82 9.89
C SER A 540 25.84 -2.89 10.95
N SER A 541 24.79 -2.75 11.76
CA SER A 541 24.39 -3.71 12.78
C SER A 541 22.86 -3.82 12.84
N ARG A 542 22.34 -4.94 13.35
CA ARG A 542 20.89 -5.16 13.51
C ARG A 542 20.25 -4.09 14.39
N ASP A 543 20.79 -3.88 15.59
CA ASP A 543 20.23 -2.92 16.56
C ASP A 543 20.31 -1.48 16.03
N GLY A 544 21.44 -1.12 15.42
CA GLY A 544 21.60 0.20 14.80
C GLY A 544 20.66 0.42 13.62
N ALA A 545 20.41 -0.60 12.80
CA ALA A 545 19.46 -0.51 11.69
C ALA A 545 18.02 -0.32 12.20
N ALA A 546 17.60 -1.09 13.22
CA ALA A 546 16.28 -0.94 13.85
C ALA A 546 16.07 0.46 14.41
N GLU A 547 17.04 0.98 15.17
CA GLU A 547 16.98 2.33 15.75
C GLU A 547 16.96 3.42 14.65
N ALA A 548 17.74 3.23 13.58
CA ALA A 548 17.74 4.16 12.46
C ALA A 548 16.39 4.19 11.72
N PHE A 549 15.76 3.04 11.50
CA PHE A 549 14.42 3.00 10.92
C PHE A 549 13.39 3.69 11.81
N ASP A 550 13.41 3.40 13.12
CA ASP A 550 12.47 3.99 14.09
C ASP A 550 12.53 5.53 14.04
N LYS A 551 13.75 6.09 14.08
CA LYS A 551 13.97 7.55 13.97
C LYS A 551 13.58 8.14 12.62
N LEU A 552 13.85 7.43 11.51
CA LEU A 552 13.45 7.90 10.18
C LEU A 552 11.93 7.91 10.04
N PHE A 553 11.24 6.90 10.55
CA PHE A 553 9.80 6.81 10.49
C PHE A 553 9.12 7.83 11.40
N GLU A 554 9.69 8.10 12.58
CA GLU A 554 9.28 9.18 13.47
C GLU A 554 9.39 10.54 12.76
N LYS A 555 10.57 10.83 12.18
CA LYS A 555 10.86 12.09 11.48
C LYS A 555 9.85 12.37 10.35
N TYR A 556 9.45 11.34 9.62
CA TYR A 556 8.53 11.44 8.49
C TYR A 556 7.17 10.79 8.78
N SER A 557 6.74 10.81 10.06
CA SER A 557 5.49 10.19 10.53
C SER A 557 4.23 10.74 9.87
N THR A 558 4.24 11.99 9.40
CA THR A 558 3.11 12.61 8.69
C THR A 558 3.12 12.41 7.17
N LYS A 559 4.15 11.74 6.61
CA LYS A 559 4.39 11.61 5.16
C LYS A 559 4.13 10.20 4.66
N ILE A 560 3.93 10.00 3.36
CA ILE A 560 3.87 8.64 2.81
C ILE A 560 5.29 8.05 2.81
N LEU A 561 5.47 6.85 3.34
CA LEU A 561 6.74 6.14 3.36
C LEU A 561 6.70 4.94 2.44
N ILE A 562 7.72 4.77 1.62
CA ILE A 562 7.97 3.56 0.85
C ILE A 562 9.41 3.11 1.10
N VAL A 563 9.59 1.91 1.65
CA VAL A 563 10.92 1.34 1.92
C VAL A 563 11.11 0.09 1.06
N SER A 564 12.10 0.11 0.18
CA SER A 564 12.55 -1.11 -0.49
C SER A 564 13.50 -1.89 0.39
N TYR A 565 13.23 -3.18 0.59
CA TYR A 565 13.94 -3.97 1.58
C TYR A 565 13.99 -5.45 1.21
N SER A 566 15.16 -6.08 1.32
CA SER A 566 15.34 -7.49 0.94
C SER A 566 14.90 -8.46 2.05
N SER A 567 14.27 -9.57 1.69
CA SER A 567 13.78 -10.62 2.61
C SER A 567 14.86 -11.30 3.45
N ASN A 568 16.13 -11.16 3.10
CA ASN A 568 17.26 -11.77 3.80
C ASN A 568 17.97 -10.78 4.75
N SER A 569 17.33 -9.66 5.03
CA SER A 569 17.89 -8.55 5.80
C SER A 569 17.27 -8.49 7.19
N GLU A 570 17.99 -7.84 8.09
CA GLU A 570 17.63 -7.63 9.50
C GLU A 570 17.59 -6.11 9.77
N PRO A 571 16.51 -5.55 10.37
CA PRO A 571 15.37 -6.21 11.01
C PRO A 571 14.52 -7.08 10.08
N THR A 572 13.89 -8.11 10.64
CA THR A 572 13.02 -9.03 9.88
C THR A 572 11.77 -8.29 9.35
N LYS A 573 11.01 -8.95 8.46
CA LYS A 573 9.77 -8.38 7.94
C LYS A 573 8.79 -8.01 9.06
N GLU A 574 8.60 -8.91 10.02
CA GLU A 574 7.69 -8.72 11.14
C GLU A 574 8.15 -7.56 12.03
N GLU A 575 9.45 -7.49 12.34
CA GLU A 575 10.04 -6.39 13.10
C GLU A 575 9.91 -5.05 12.37
N MET A 576 10.10 -5.05 11.05
CA MET A 576 9.97 -3.84 10.24
C MET A 576 8.52 -3.33 10.23
N ILE A 577 7.53 -4.23 10.16
CA ILE A 577 6.11 -3.88 10.32
C ILE A 577 5.86 -3.29 11.71
N GLU A 578 6.38 -3.91 12.77
CA GLU A 578 6.20 -3.43 14.14
C GLU A 578 6.80 -2.04 14.35
N ILE A 579 8.02 -1.79 13.87
CA ILE A 579 8.68 -0.48 13.94
C ILE A 579 7.84 0.56 13.17
N MET A 580 7.37 0.25 11.96
CA MET A 580 6.58 1.17 11.16
C MET A 580 5.21 1.49 11.79
N LYS A 581 4.54 0.49 12.38
CA LYS A 581 3.24 0.65 13.06
C LYS A 581 3.28 1.54 14.30
N ARG A 582 4.46 1.81 14.87
CA ARG A 582 4.60 2.80 15.96
C ARG A 582 4.31 4.23 15.49
N HIS A 583 4.53 4.50 14.21
CA HIS A 583 4.49 5.85 13.62
C HIS A 583 3.43 6.01 12.52
N LYS A 584 2.81 4.92 12.07
CA LYS A 584 1.84 4.89 10.97
C LYS A 584 0.56 4.16 11.36
N THR A 585 -0.57 4.72 10.94
CA THR A 585 -1.89 4.10 11.16
C THR A 585 -2.12 2.95 10.18
N HIS A 586 -1.65 3.09 8.94
CA HIS A 586 -1.72 2.04 7.93
C HIS A 586 -0.31 1.59 7.55
N VAL A 587 -0.08 0.27 7.61
CA VAL A 587 1.16 -0.38 7.18
C VAL A 587 0.82 -1.55 6.27
N GLU A 588 1.37 -1.51 5.06
CA GLU A 588 1.25 -2.53 4.03
C GLU A 588 2.64 -3.06 3.67
N VAL A 589 2.71 -4.33 3.24
CA VAL A 589 3.94 -4.91 2.66
C VAL A 589 3.62 -5.55 1.32
N VAL A 590 4.17 -5.01 0.24
CA VAL A 590 4.05 -5.54 -1.11
C VAL A 590 5.25 -6.44 -1.42
N PRO A 591 5.07 -7.76 -1.55
CA PRO A 591 6.14 -8.65 -2.00
C PRO A 591 6.37 -8.52 -3.51
N ILE A 592 7.64 -8.51 -3.90
CA ILE A 592 8.09 -8.58 -5.29
C ILE A 592 9.00 -9.79 -5.42
N ASP A 593 8.61 -10.74 -6.28
CA ASP A 593 9.44 -11.88 -6.62
C ASP A 593 10.66 -11.43 -7.43
N HIS A 594 11.76 -11.11 -6.75
CA HIS A 594 13.00 -10.73 -7.38
C HIS A 594 14.14 -11.68 -7.04
N THR A 595 14.57 -12.48 -8.02
CA THR A 595 15.75 -13.34 -7.82
C THR A 595 17.04 -12.53 -7.92
N TYR A 596 17.74 -12.37 -6.80
CA TYR A 596 19.11 -11.89 -6.78
C TYR A 596 20.07 -12.98 -7.29
N SER A 597 20.83 -12.68 -8.34
CA SER A 597 21.92 -13.55 -8.78
C SER A 597 23.18 -13.26 -7.95
N PHE A 598 23.36 -13.93 -6.81
CA PHE A 598 24.60 -13.85 -6.05
C PHE A 598 25.70 -14.64 -6.76
N GLY A 599 26.84 -13.99 -6.98
CA GLY A 599 28.03 -14.60 -7.56
C GLY A 599 29.22 -14.45 -6.63
N ASN A 600 29.47 -15.47 -5.79
CA ASN A 600 30.80 -16.03 -5.51
C ASN A 600 30.73 -17.08 -4.37
N GLN A 601 31.12 -18.31 -4.70
CA GLN A 601 31.96 -19.27 -3.95
C GLN A 601 31.53 -20.71 -4.28
N LYS A 602 32.53 -21.62 -4.31
CA LYS A 602 32.48 -23.00 -4.84
C LYS A 602 31.39 -23.93 -4.24
N ALA A 603 30.58 -23.46 -3.28
CA ALA A 603 29.44 -24.17 -2.71
C ALA A 603 28.07 -23.79 -3.32
N ALA A 604 27.99 -22.74 -4.15
CA ALA A 604 26.71 -22.18 -4.66
C ALA A 604 25.96 -23.04 -5.71
N ARG A 605 26.32 -24.31 -5.90
CA ARG A 605 25.64 -25.19 -6.88
C ARG A 605 24.37 -25.86 -6.36
N THR A 606 24.00 -25.70 -5.08
CA THR A 606 22.86 -26.44 -4.50
C THR A 606 21.76 -25.61 -3.84
N HIS A 607 21.92 -24.30 -3.60
CA HIS A 607 20.84 -23.47 -3.05
C HIS A 607 20.77 -22.09 -3.70
N ARG A 608 20.04 -21.97 -4.82
CA ARG A 608 19.46 -20.68 -5.23
C ARG A 608 18.32 -20.39 -4.25
N GLN A 609 18.61 -19.74 -3.12
CA GLN A 609 17.54 -19.22 -2.26
C GLN A 609 16.78 -18.16 -3.07
N LYS A 610 15.46 -18.36 -3.24
CA LYS A 610 14.57 -17.33 -3.77
C LYS A 610 14.51 -16.22 -2.71
N VAL A 611 15.29 -15.18 -2.91
CA VAL A 611 15.15 -13.94 -2.15
C VAL A 611 13.94 -13.19 -2.72
N GLN A 612 13.14 -12.57 -1.86
CA GLN A 612 12.08 -11.65 -2.26
C GLN A 612 12.50 -10.22 -1.91
N GLU A 613 12.04 -9.25 -2.69
CA GLU A 613 12.08 -7.85 -2.27
C GLU A 613 10.73 -7.49 -1.67
N TYR A 614 10.72 -6.73 -0.58
CA TYR A 614 9.52 -6.15 0.01
C TYR A 614 9.52 -4.64 -0.23
N LEU A 615 8.36 -4.10 -0.59
CA LEU A 615 8.06 -2.68 -0.43
C LEU A 615 7.20 -2.52 0.82
N PHE A 616 7.76 -1.96 1.88
CA PHE A 616 6.99 -1.56 3.06
C PHE A 616 6.40 -0.19 2.78
N VAL A 617 5.09 -0.06 2.98
CA VAL A 617 4.33 1.15 2.68
C VAL A 617 3.64 1.60 3.95
N GLY A 618 3.89 2.83 4.39
CA GLY A 618 3.30 3.40 5.59
C GLY A 618 2.69 4.77 5.31
N TYR A 619 1.42 4.96 5.61
CA TYR A 619 0.69 6.21 5.31
C TYR A 619 -0.39 6.54 6.34
#